data_AF-A0A517TUG9-F1
#
_entry.id   AF-A0A517TUG9-F1
#
_cell.length_a   1.000
_cell.length_b   1.000
_cell.length_c   1.000
_cell.angle_alpha   90.00
_cell.angle_beta   90.00
_cell.angle_gamma   90.00
#
_symmetry.space_group_name_H-M   'P 1'
#
loop_
_entity.id
_entity.type
_entity.pdbx_description
1 polymer ?
#
loop_
_entity_poly.entity_id
_entity_poly.type
_entity_poly.pdbx_seq_one_letter_code
_entity_poly.pdbx_strand_id
1 'polypeptide(L)'
;MTGHDSQLFRPDVLWIGPISINKRDGALPEWEPIPWNAVGPQVDEQEKGFHQRALKPLVWTKVDWNEFPEDGIFGRDRDWFVDNDISYATTFDDEDLILIQNTYFGFPDPPEWGLASRPTGNAEARWEWWGLFPDLPAAWVVPEVI
;
A
#
# COMPACT_ATOMS: atom_id res chain seq x y z
N MET A 1 5.36 -12.53 61.63
CA MET A 1 5.75 -13.91 61.97
C MET A 1 4.77 -14.82 61.25
N THR A 2 5.28 -15.74 60.41
CA THR A 2 4.67 -17.00 59.92
C THR A 2 3.26 -16.91 59.30
N GLY A 3 2.96 -17.34 58.08
CA GLY A 3 3.56 -18.26 57.12
C GLY A 3 2.42 -18.82 56.24
N HIS A 4 2.74 -19.27 55.01
CA HIS A 4 2.17 -20.40 54.21
C HIS A 4 0.66 -20.78 54.40
N ASP A 5 -0.17 -21.06 53.40
CA ASP A 5 0.01 -21.62 52.06
C ASP A 5 -1.36 -21.74 51.33
N SER A 6 -1.30 -22.07 50.04
CA SER A 6 -2.33 -22.78 49.22
C SER A 6 -3.37 -21.98 48.41
N GLN A 7 -2.99 -21.74 47.15
CA GLN A 7 -3.63 -22.22 45.91
C GLN A 7 -5.16 -22.27 45.80
N LEU A 8 -5.68 -21.63 44.74
CA LEU A 8 -6.57 -22.22 43.72
C LEU A 8 -6.76 -21.19 42.58
N PHE A 9 -5.77 -21.05 41.70
CA PHE A 9 -5.92 -20.33 40.43
C PHE A 9 -6.28 -21.35 39.35
N ARG A 10 -7.42 -21.12 38.67
CA ARG A 10 -7.92 -21.98 37.59
C ARG A 10 -7.14 -21.73 36.30
N PRO A 11 -6.84 -22.76 35.49
CA PRO A 11 -5.96 -22.65 34.33
C PRO A 11 -6.77 -22.47 33.03
N ASP A 12 -7.47 -21.35 32.84
CA ASP A 12 -8.32 -21.16 31.65
C ASP A 12 -8.11 -19.81 30.93
N VAL A 13 -6.89 -19.27 30.95
CA VAL A 13 -6.54 -18.12 30.10
C VAL A 13 -5.40 -18.53 29.16
N LEU A 14 -5.79 -19.06 28.00
CA LEU A 14 -4.89 -19.18 26.87
C LEU A 14 -4.57 -17.76 26.36
N TRP A 15 -3.32 -17.36 26.58
CA TRP A 15 -2.66 -16.31 25.81
C TRP A 15 -2.79 -16.66 24.32
N ILE A 16 -3.59 -15.92 23.57
CA ILE A 16 -3.60 -15.99 22.12
C ILE A 16 -2.61 -14.93 21.64
N GLY A 17 -1.40 -15.36 21.28
CA GLY A 17 -0.45 -14.54 20.52
C GLY A 17 -1.02 -14.11 19.17
N PRO A 18 -0.35 -13.22 18.42
CA PRO A 18 -0.89 -12.65 17.20
C PRO A 18 -1.18 -13.75 16.18
N ILE A 19 -2.43 -13.76 15.70
CA ILE A 19 -2.88 -14.62 14.61
C ILE A 19 -2.26 -14.06 13.33
N SER A 20 -1.16 -14.67 12.89
CA SER A 20 -0.78 -14.66 11.47
C SER A 20 -1.62 -15.70 10.72
N ILE A 21 -1.69 -15.53 9.39
CA ILE A 21 -2.32 -16.37 8.37
C ILE A 21 -3.86 -16.49 8.43
N ASN A 22 -4.52 -15.45 7.92
CA ASN A 22 -5.75 -15.64 7.15
C ASN A 22 -5.52 -15.04 5.75
N LYS A 23 -5.21 -15.89 4.76
CA LYS A 23 -5.61 -15.61 3.39
C LYS A 23 -7.13 -15.47 3.44
N ARG A 24 -7.65 -14.25 3.29
CA ARG A 24 -9.10 -14.01 3.22
C ARG A 24 -9.55 -14.46 1.83
N ASP A 25 -10.18 -15.62 1.76
CA ASP A 25 -10.85 -16.10 0.56
C ASP A 25 -11.96 -15.12 0.14
N GLY A 26 -11.83 -14.53 -1.06
CA GLY A 26 -12.92 -13.77 -1.68
C GLY A 26 -12.51 -12.72 -2.73
N ALA A 27 -11.93 -13.16 -3.84
CA ALA A 27 -11.87 -12.44 -5.14
C ALA A 27 -11.47 -10.95 -5.12
N LEU A 28 -10.29 -10.66 -4.55
CA LEU A 28 -9.55 -9.44 -4.82
C LEU A 28 -8.17 -9.85 -5.39
N PRO A 29 -7.50 -9.01 -6.19
CA PRO A 29 -6.13 -9.26 -6.60
C PRO A 29 -5.28 -9.60 -5.37
N GLU A 30 -4.34 -10.55 -5.48
CA GLU A 30 -3.45 -10.97 -4.39
C GLU A 30 -2.66 -9.75 -3.85
N TRP A 31 -3.20 -9.09 -2.83
CA TRP A 31 -2.62 -7.89 -2.23
C TRP A 31 -1.52 -8.27 -1.24
N GLU A 32 -0.41 -7.52 -1.24
CA GLU A 32 0.75 -7.72 -0.37
C GLU A 32 1.20 -6.42 0.33
N PRO A 33 1.62 -6.47 1.60
CA PRO A 33 2.11 -5.30 2.31
C PRO A 33 3.52 -4.90 1.87
N ILE A 34 3.89 -3.64 2.13
CA ILE A 34 5.23 -3.09 1.90
C ILE A 34 5.83 -2.61 3.24
N PRO A 35 6.98 -3.14 3.68
CA PRO A 35 7.71 -4.27 3.10
C PRO A 35 6.95 -5.59 3.26
N TRP A 36 7.30 -6.61 2.46
CA TRP A 36 6.67 -7.94 2.46
C TRP A 36 6.68 -8.64 3.84
N ASN A 37 7.60 -8.26 4.72
CA ASN A 37 7.73 -8.79 6.08
C ASN A 37 7.07 -7.91 7.15
N ALA A 38 6.25 -6.92 6.75
CA ALA A 38 5.44 -6.14 7.68
C ALA A 38 4.48 -7.06 8.45
N VAL A 39 4.20 -6.72 9.71
CA VAL A 39 3.34 -7.51 10.59
C VAL A 39 2.41 -6.63 11.41
N GLY A 40 1.28 -7.21 11.82
CA GLY A 40 0.38 -6.59 12.79
C GLY A 40 -0.25 -5.29 12.27
N PRO A 41 -0.33 -4.24 13.11
CA PRO A 41 -1.08 -3.01 12.79
C PRO A 41 -0.66 -2.34 11.48
N GLN A 42 0.61 -2.42 11.10
CA GLN A 42 1.08 -1.84 9.84
C GLN A 42 0.40 -2.51 8.64
N VAL A 43 0.26 -3.83 8.63
CA VAL A 43 -0.41 -4.55 7.53
C VAL A 43 -1.88 -4.16 7.48
N ASP A 44 -2.54 -4.09 8.63
CA ASP A 44 -3.95 -3.71 8.72
C ASP A 44 -4.20 -2.28 8.20
N GLU A 45 -3.31 -1.35 8.51
CA GLU A 45 -3.38 0.03 8.04
C GLU A 45 -3.19 0.14 6.53
N GLN A 46 -2.24 -0.61 5.97
CA GLN A 46 -1.99 -0.62 4.53
C GLN A 46 -3.16 -1.24 3.76
N GLU A 47 -3.64 -2.41 4.21
CA GLU A 47 -4.76 -3.11 3.58
C GLU A 47 -6.02 -2.23 3.61
N LYS A 48 -6.32 -1.62 4.76
CA LYS A 48 -7.44 -0.70 4.90
C LYS A 48 -7.29 0.51 3.96
N GLY A 49 -6.10 1.09 3.89
CA GLY A 49 -5.84 2.24 3.03
C GLY A 49 -5.95 1.91 1.55
N PHE A 50 -5.51 0.72 1.14
CA PHE A 50 -5.73 0.22 -0.22
C PHE A 50 -7.22 0.09 -0.52
N HIS A 51 -7.98 -0.62 0.31
CA HIS A 51 -9.42 -0.82 0.10
C HIS A 51 -10.21 0.49 0.01
N GLN A 52 -9.85 1.48 0.83
CA GLN A 52 -10.46 2.81 0.77
C GLN A 52 -10.25 3.50 -0.59
N ARG A 53 -9.08 3.31 -1.22
CA ARG A 53 -8.71 3.95 -2.50
C ARG A 53 -9.11 3.12 -3.71
N ALA A 54 -9.16 1.80 -3.59
CA ALA A 54 -9.66 0.88 -4.62
C ALA A 54 -11.13 1.13 -4.98
N LEU A 55 -11.90 1.73 -4.05
CA LEU A 55 -13.30 2.10 -4.26
C LEU A 55 -13.49 3.52 -4.81
N LYS A 56 -12.42 4.34 -4.87
CA LYS A 56 -12.49 5.70 -5.42
C LYS A 56 -12.43 5.67 -6.94
N PRO A 57 -13.17 6.55 -7.65
CA PRO A 57 -13.14 6.64 -9.12
C PRO A 57 -11.88 7.40 -9.60
N LEU A 58 -10.70 6.83 -9.35
CA LEU A 58 -9.42 7.46 -9.69
C LEU A 58 -9.19 7.44 -11.20
N VAL A 59 -8.90 8.61 -11.77
CA VAL A 59 -8.51 8.76 -13.18
C VAL A 59 -7.03 9.06 -13.24
N TRP A 60 -6.25 8.07 -13.65
CA TRP A 60 -4.80 8.14 -13.65
C TRP A 60 -4.27 8.86 -14.89
N THR A 61 -3.24 9.68 -14.69
CA THR A 61 -2.48 10.29 -15.78
C THR A 61 -1.15 9.57 -15.90
N LYS A 62 -0.86 9.02 -17.09
CA LYS A 62 0.44 8.40 -17.38
C LYS A 62 1.51 9.48 -17.41
N VAL A 63 2.65 9.20 -16.78
CA VAL A 63 3.80 10.10 -16.81
C VAL A 63 4.37 10.11 -18.23
N ASP A 64 4.38 11.28 -18.86
CA ASP A 64 5.04 11.49 -20.15
C ASP A 64 6.50 11.89 -19.92
N TRP A 65 7.44 11.03 -20.32
CA TRP A 65 8.86 11.27 -20.14
C TRP A 65 9.47 12.25 -21.14
N ASN A 66 8.80 12.51 -22.27
CA ASN A 66 9.22 13.51 -23.24
C ASN A 66 8.73 14.91 -22.85
N GLU A 67 7.58 14.97 -22.17
CA GLU A 67 6.94 16.21 -21.72
C GLU A 67 6.93 16.36 -20.19
N PHE A 68 7.89 15.73 -19.51
CA PHE A 68 7.98 15.80 -18.05
C PHE A 68 8.22 17.26 -17.61
N PRO A 69 7.39 17.84 -16.72
CA PRO A 69 7.51 19.25 -16.34
C PRO A 69 8.86 19.60 -15.70
N GLU A 70 9.43 20.75 -16.06
CA GLU A 70 10.68 21.24 -15.45
C GLU A 70 10.55 21.46 -13.93
N ASP A 71 9.37 21.91 -13.48
CA ASP A 71 9.05 22.10 -12.05
C ASP A 71 8.72 20.78 -11.32
N GLY A 72 8.70 19.66 -12.06
CA GLY A 72 8.37 18.34 -11.55
C GLY A 72 6.88 18.09 -11.34
N ILE A 73 6.56 16.88 -10.88
CA ILE A 73 5.20 16.46 -10.53
C ILE A 73 5.18 16.24 -9.02
N PHE A 74 4.21 16.84 -8.33
CA PHE A 74 4.13 16.81 -6.87
C PHE A 74 5.44 17.26 -6.17
N GLY A 75 6.17 18.22 -6.76
CA GLY A 75 7.45 18.69 -6.22
C GLY A 75 8.56 17.64 -6.21
N ARG A 76 8.45 16.62 -7.08
CA ARG A 76 9.49 15.61 -7.33
C ARG A 76 9.93 15.69 -8.79
N ASP A 77 11.23 15.57 -8.98
CA ASP A 77 11.84 15.58 -10.31
C ASP A 77 11.66 14.24 -11.03
N ARG A 78 12.12 14.21 -12.27
CA ARG A 78 12.07 13.05 -13.14
C ARG A 78 12.83 11.86 -12.55
N ASP A 79 14.03 12.10 -12.02
CA ASP A 79 14.92 11.04 -11.53
C ASP A 79 14.27 10.31 -10.35
N TRP A 80 13.62 11.06 -9.45
CA TRP A 80 12.86 10.47 -8.35
C TRP A 80 11.71 9.56 -8.84
N PHE A 81 11.00 9.94 -9.90
CA PHE A 81 9.96 9.09 -10.48
C PHE A 81 10.54 7.81 -11.08
N VAL A 82 11.67 7.90 -11.78
CA VAL A 82 12.38 6.75 -12.37
C VAL A 82 12.90 5.81 -11.30
N ASP A 83 13.56 6.34 -10.26
CA ASP A 83 14.14 5.55 -9.16
C ASP A 83 13.09 4.79 -8.33
N ASN A 84 11.80 5.17 -8.43
CA ASN A 84 10.69 4.56 -7.71
C ASN A 84 9.68 3.84 -8.63
N ASP A 85 10.02 3.62 -9.90
CA ASP A 85 9.16 2.94 -10.89
C ASP A 85 7.75 3.55 -11.03
N ILE A 86 7.63 4.87 -10.80
CA ILE A 86 6.34 5.56 -10.83
C ILE A 86 5.94 5.83 -12.28
N SER A 87 4.81 5.26 -12.67
CA SER A 87 4.32 5.33 -14.06
C SER A 87 3.07 6.19 -14.21
N TYR A 88 2.30 6.40 -13.14
CA TYR A 88 1.11 7.24 -13.18
C TYR A 88 0.97 8.10 -11.93
N ALA A 89 0.29 9.23 -12.10
CA ALA A 89 -0.02 10.18 -11.04
C ALA A 89 -1.48 10.63 -11.15
N THR A 90 -2.09 10.94 -10.01
CA THR A 90 -3.39 11.62 -9.95
C THR A 90 -3.53 12.37 -8.63
N THR A 91 -4.44 13.35 -8.58
CA THR A 91 -4.90 13.97 -7.35
C THR A 91 -6.39 13.70 -7.18
N PHE A 92 -6.83 13.33 -5.98
CA PHE A 92 -8.24 13.07 -5.68
C PHE A 92 -8.54 13.37 -4.21
N ASP A 93 -9.57 14.17 -3.90
CA ASP A 93 -9.95 14.53 -2.52
C ASP A 93 -8.77 14.99 -1.63
N ASP A 94 -8.04 16.02 -2.06
CA ASP A 94 -6.88 16.59 -1.35
C ASP A 94 -5.74 15.58 -1.07
N GLU A 95 -5.68 14.53 -1.88
CA GLU A 95 -4.68 13.48 -1.83
C GLU A 95 -3.95 13.38 -3.16
N ASP A 96 -2.63 13.50 -3.14
CA ASP A 96 -1.77 13.19 -4.28
C ASP A 96 -1.47 11.69 -4.23
N LEU A 97 -1.71 10.99 -5.34
CA LEU A 97 -1.50 9.55 -5.47
C LEU A 97 -0.52 9.25 -6.61
N ILE A 98 0.31 8.24 -6.37
CA ILE A 98 1.21 7.68 -7.36
C ILE A 98 0.90 6.19 -7.53
N LEU A 99 0.97 5.75 -8.77
CA LEU A 99 0.86 4.35 -9.15
C LEU A 99 2.19 3.90 -9.71
N ILE A 100 2.72 2.88 -9.09
CA ILE A 100 3.99 2.25 -9.43
C ILE A 100 3.69 1.05 -10.30
N GLN A 101 4.44 0.93 -11.38
CA GLN A 101 4.37 -0.22 -12.28
C GLN A 101 5.74 -0.88 -12.28
N ASN A 102 5.88 -1.93 -11.49
CA ASN A 102 7.11 -2.67 -11.36
C ASN A 102 7.50 -3.22 -12.74
N THR A 103 8.75 -3.01 -13.15
CA THR A 103 9.27 -3.51 -14.43
C THR A 103 9.43 -5.04 -14.43
N TYR A 104 9.77 -5.61 -13.26
CA TYR A 104 9.88 -7.05 -13.04
C TYR A 104 8.81 -7.50 -12.06
N PHE A 105 7.91 -8.37 -12.52
CA PHE A 105 6.76 -8.82 -11.73
C PHE A 105 6.38 -10.26 -12.07
N GLY A 106 5.72 -10.92 -11.12
CA GLY A 106 5.27 -12.31 -11.23
C GLY A 106 6.26 -13.29 -10.57
N PHE A 107 5.71 -14.30 -9.89
CA PHE A 107 6.46 -15.15 -8.96
C PHE A 107 7.81 -15.64 -9.53
N PRO A 108 8.95 -15.43 -8.82
CA PRO A 108 9.06 -14.98 -7.42
C PRO A 108 9.05 -13.46 -7.21
N ASP A 109 8.90 -12.68 -8.27
CA ASP A 109 8.92 -11.21 -8.22
C ASP A 109 7.60 -10.65 -7.67
N PRO A 110 7.63 -9.44 -7.08
CA PRO A 110 6.44 -8.80 -6.53
C PRO A 110 5.31 -8.62 -7.55
N PRO A 111 4.08 -8.35 -7.08
CA PRO A 111 2.98 -7.96 -7.95
C PRO A 111 3.33 -6.73 -8.81
N GLU A 112 2.70 -6.60 -9.97
CA GLU A 112 2.99 -5.54 -10.94
C GLU A 112 2.78 -4.14 -10.36
N TRP A 113 1.71 -3.93 -9.60
CA TRP A 113 1.29 -2.60 -9.21
C TRP A 113 1.60 -2.29 -7.76
N GLY A 114 1.94 -1.03 -7.48
CA GLY A 114 2.06 -0.48 -6.13
C GLY A 114 1.33 0.85 -5.99
N LEU A 115 0.72 1.08 -4.84
CA LEU A 115 -0.01 2.32 -4.56
C LEU A 115 0.61 3.07 -3.38
N ALA A 116 0.83 4.36 -3.55
CA ALA A 116 1.18 5.25 -2.46
C ALA A 116 0.45 6.59 -2.58
N SER A 117 0.28 7.27 -1.45
CA SER A 117 -0.33 8.60 -1.44
C SER A 117 0.20 9.49 -0.32
N ARG A 118 -0.12 10.78 -0.43
CA ARG A 118 0.11 11.77 0.62
C ARG A 118 -0.89 12.92 0.51
N PRO A 119 -1.00 13.78 1.53
CA PRO A 119 -1.80 15.00 1.42
C PRO A 119 -1.28 15.93 0.30
N THR A 120 -2.19 16.49 -0.50
CA THR A 120 -1.87 17.45 -1.55
C THR A 120 -1.24 18.73 -0.99
N GLY A 121 -0.36 19.35 -1.77
CA GLY A 121 0.22 20.66 -1.45
C GLY A 121 1.29 20.63 -0.36
N ASN A 122 1.66 19.44 0.12
CA ASN A 122 2.76 19.26 1.07
C ASN A 122 3.87 18.41 0.46
N ALA A 123 4.84 19.07 -0.19
CA ALA A 123 5.98 18.41 -0.80
C ALA A 123 6.85 17.63 0.20
N GLU A 124 6.85 18.05 1.47
CA GLU A 124 7.60 17.46 2.58
C GLU A 124 6.86 16.30 3.25
N ALA A 125 5.56 16.12 2.96
CA ALA A 125 4.81 14.99 3.50
C ALA A 125 5.39 13.67 2.96
N ARG A 126 5.53 12.72 3.88
CA ARG A 126 5.95 11.35 3.55
C ARG A 126 4.87 10.67 2.71
N TRP A 127 5.30 9.89 1.73
CA TRP A 127 4.43 8.96 1.01
C TRP A 127 4.10 7.77 1.89
N GLU A 128 2.81 7.57 2.11
CA GLU A 128 2.26 6.38 2.76
C GLU A 128 2.01 5.31 1.71
N TRP A 129 2.53 4.12 1.96
CA TRP A 129 2.41 2.98 1.06
C TRP A 129 1.18 2.16 1.40
N TRP A 130 0.43 1.76 0.39
CA TRP A 130 -0.81 1.00 0.54
C TRP A 130 -0.69 -0.43 0.04
N GLY A 131 0.51 -0.88 -0.31
CA GLY A 131 0.78 -2.25 -0.72
C GLY A 131 0.94 -2.46 -2.22
N LEU A 132 1.19 -3.71 -2.58
CA LEU A 132 1.36 -4.22 -3.93
C LEU A 132 0.17 -5.09 -4.32
N PHE A 133 -0.17 -5.14 -5.61
CA PHE A 133 -1.31 -5.91 -6.10
C PHE A 133 -1.16 -6.25 -7.59
N PRO A 134 -1.66 -7.42 -8.04
CA PRO A 134 -1.50 -7.85 -9.43
C PRO A 134 -2.46 -7.18 -10.41
N ASP A 135 -3.69 -6.84 -9.98
CA ASP A 135 -4.71 -6.28 -10.88
C ASP A 135 -5.17 -4.90 -10.41
N LEU A 136 -5.35 -3.98 -11.36
CA LEU A 136 -5.89 -2.66 -11.11
C LEU A 136 -7.35 -2.75 -10.62
N PRO A 137 -7.73 -2.01 -9.55
CA PRO A 137 -9.12 -1.90 -9.12
C PRO A 137 -10.07 -1.45 -10.23
N ALA A 138 -11.24 -2.09 -10.31
CA ALA A 138 -12.24 -1.85 -11.35
C ALA A 138 -12.80 -0.41 -11.40
N ALA A 139 -12.69 0.34 -10.30
CA ALA A 139 -13.13 1.73 -10.24
C ALA A 139 -12.14 2.70 -10.89
N TRP A 140 -10.93 2.24 -11.23
CA TRP A 140 -9.87 3.09 -11.75
C TRP A 140 -9.90 3.16 -13.27
N VAL A 141 -9.56 4.33 -13.80
CA VAL A 141 -9.33 4.54 -15.23
C VAL A 141 -7.84 4.76 -15.42
N VAL A 142 -7.16 3.77 -16.01
CA VAL A 142 -5.73 3.83 -16.32
C VAL A 142 -5.57 3.85 -17.84
N PRO A 143 -5.01 4.91 -18.46
CA PRO A 143 -4.81 4.98 -19.89
C PRO A 143 -3.79 3.94 -20.36
N GLU A 144 -4.08 3.31 -21.51
CA GLU A 144 -3.41 2.12 -22.10
C GLU A 144 -2.20 1.58 -21.31
N VAL A 145 -2.51 0.57 -20.49
CA VAL A 145 -1.57 -0.50 -20.12
C VAL A 145 -1.41 -1.33 -21.40
N ILE A 146 -0.37 -1.04 -22.20
CA ILE A 146 -0.10 -1.76 -23.46
C ILE A 146 0.50 -3.13 -23.15
#